data_AF-A0A6L7W5C6-F1
#
_entry.id   AF-A0A6L7W5C6-F1
#
_cell.length_a   1.000
_cell.length_b   1.000
_cell.length_c   1.000
_cell.angle_alpha   90.00
_cell.angle_beta   90.00
_cell.angle_gamma   90.00
#
_symmetry.space_group_name_H-M   'P 1'
#
loop_
_entity.id
_entity.type
_entity.pdbx_description
1 polymer ?
#
loop_
_entity_poly.entity_id
_entity_poly.type
_entity_poly.pdbx_seq_one_letter_code
_entity_poly.pdbx_strand_id
1 'polypeptide(L)'
;MNKIIPVLCLIFAIAACGDDNPADSGQPVVNQTFNLSSGSIEEFRFTVDTDLQQNVILQGEFSVENGTIQMAVMGEDQYQTWIEGGTPTVLYSPGETSGETFRLPIYDSDTYYIVFRNAGANTVTVEAEIFLLSTTEQDV
;
A
#
# COMPACT_ATOMS: atom_id res chain seq x y z
N MET A 1 18.94 -48.72 18.30
CA MET A 1 20.08 -47.77 18.28
C MET A 1 19.75 -46.69 17.26
N ASN A 2 19.45 -45.48 17.74
CA ASN A 2 18.98 -44.34 16.94
C ASN A 2 20.11 -43.81 16.03
N LYS A 3 19.79 -43.61 14.74
CA LYS A 3 20.64 -42.88 13.80
C LYS A 3 20.26 -41.40 13.86
N ILE A 4 21.21 -40.56 14.24
CA ILE A 4 21.10 -39.09 14.19
C ILE A 4 21.63 -38.65 12.82
N ILE A 5 20.79 -37.95 12.04
CA ILE A 5 21.20 -37.28 10.80
C ILE A 5 21.43 -35.80 11.16
N PRO A 6 22.63 -35.24 10.96
CA PRO A 6 22.83 -33.81 11.11
C PRO A 6 22.34 -33.08 9.85
N VAL A 7 21.27 -32.28 10.00
CA VAL A 7 20.86 -31.30 8.99
C VAL A 7 21.80 -30.11 9.11
N LEU A 8 22.66 -29.97 8.10
CA LEU A 8 23.55 -28.84 7.91
C LEU A 8 22.72 -27.66 7.38
N CYS A 9 22.33 -26.74 8.26
CA CYS A 9 21.73 -25.46 7.85
C CYS A 9 22.81 -24.59 7.20
N LEU A 10 22.78 -24.51 5.88
CA LEU A 10 23.56 -23.55 5.10
C LEU A 10 22.87 -22.17 5.24
N ILE A 11 23.42 -21.28 6.06
CA ILE A 11 22.99 -19.88 6.10
C ILE A 11 23.81 -19.15 5.04
N PHE A 12 23.17 -18.82 3.91
CA PHE A 12 23.70 -17.83 2.99
C PHE A 12 23.56 -16.44 3.63
N ALA A 13 24.67 -15.87 4.08
CA ALA A 13 24.73 -14.44 4.38
C ALA A 13 24.73 -13.69 3.03
N ILE A 14 23.58 -13.14 2.65
CA ILE A 14 23.52 -12.19 1.54
C ILE A 14 23.96 -10.85 2.12
N ALA A 15 25.13 -10.38 1.72
CA ALA A 15 25.55 -9.01 1.90
C ALA A 15 24.63 -8.11 1.07
N ALA A 16 23.71 -7.41 1.72
CA ALA A 16 23.09 -6.24 1.13
C ALA A 16 23.98 -5.04 1.46
N CYS A 17 24.85 -4.67 0.53
CA CYS A 17 25.36 -3.29 0.48
C CYS A 17 24.21 -2.46 -0.09
N GLY A 18 23.40 -1.87 0.78
CA GLY A 18 22.46 -0.82 0.40
C GLY A 18 23.24 0.44 0.10
N ASP A 19 23.17 0.86 -1.16
CA ASP A 19 23.69 2.13 -1.65
C ASP A 19 22.79 3.23 -1.10
N ASP A 20 23.19 3.85 0.02
CA ASP A 20 22.45 4.94 0.67
C ASP A 20 22.58 6.22 -0.19
N ASN A 21 21.74 6.34 -1.21
CA ASN A 21 21.47 7.61 -1.88
C ASN A 21 20.23 8.27 -1.24
N PRO A 22 20.38 9.33 -0.42
CA PRO A 22 19.27 9.88 0.38
C PRO A 22 18.29 10.77 -0.40
N ALA A 23 18.25 10.69 -1.73
CA ALA A 23 17.53 11.67 -2.56
C ALA A 23 16.16 11.23 -3.10
N ASP A 24 15.68 10.01 -2.84
CA ASP A 24 14.34 9.55 -3.29
C ASP A 24 13.86 8.30 -2.51
N SER A 25 13.94 8.32 -1.17
CA SER A 25 13.48 7.19 -0.36
C SER A 25 11.96 7.20 -0.24
N GLY A 26 11.27 6.44 -1.08
CA GLY A 26 9.83 6.22 -0.97
C GLY A 26 9.47 5.56 0.36
N GLN A 27 8.58 6.18 1.13
CA GLN A 27 8.06 5.60 2.37
C GLN A 27 7.04 4.51 2.00
N PRO A 28 7.22 3.24 2.43
CA PRO A 28 6.22 2.20 2.17
C PRO A 28 4.92 2.53 2.92
N VAL A 29 3.81 2.56 2.19
CA VAL A 29 2.44 2.67 2.73
C VAL A 29 1.81 1.28 2.80
N VAL A 30 1.99 0.48 1.75
CA VAL A 30 1.61 -0.94 1.70
C VAL A 30 2.75 -1.70 1.07
N ASN A 31 3.24 -2.74 1.73
CA ASN A 31 4.25 -3.63 1.15
C ASN A 31 4.07 -5.02 1.74
N GLN A 32 2.97 -5.67 1.35
CA GLN A 32 2.58 -6.96 1.89
C GLN A 32 1.60 -7.69 0.99
N THR A 33 1.56 -9.01 1.18
CA THR A 33 0.51 -9.90 0.68
C THR A 33 -0.51 -10.17 1.77
N PHE A 34 -1.80 -10.08 1.47
CA PHE A 34 -2.88 -10.35 2.43
C PHE A 34 -4.06 -11.08 1.78
N ASN A 35 -4.80 -11.82 2.60
CA ASN A 35 -6.02 -12.51 2.17
C ASN A 35 -7.23 -11.66 2.55
N LEU A 36 -8.07 -11.34 1.57
CA LEU A 36 -9.27 -10.54 1.78
C LEU A 36 -10.51 -11.40 1.59
N SER A 37 -11.21 -11.68 2.69
CA SER A 37 -12.41 -12.52 2.68
C SER A 37 -13.58 -11.84 1.94
N SER A 38 -14.53 -12.64 1.47
CA SER A 38 -15.75 -12.14 0.83
C SER A 38 -16.48 -11.12 1.73
N GLY A 39 -16.85 -9.98 1.16
CA GLY A 39 -17.54 -8.89 1.86
C GLY A 39 -16.66 -8.10 2.84
N SER A 40 -15.37 -8.40 2.93
CA SER A 40 -14.44 -7.75 3.85
C SER A 40 -13.69 -6.58 3.21
N ILE A 41 -13.10 -5.77 4.07
CA ILE A 41 -12.31 -4.58 3.74
C ILE A 41 -10.96 -4.70 4.45
N GLU A 42 -9.90 -4.27 3.77
CA GLU A 42 -8.58 -3.99 4.35
C GLU A 42 -8.24 -2.53 4.08
N GLU A 43 -7.66 -1.84 5.06
CA GLU A 43 -7.38 -0.41 4.98
C GLU A 43 -5.98 -0.06 5.47
N PHE A 44 -5.36 0.91 4.81
CA PHE A 44 -4.05 1.41 5.15
C PHE A 44 -4.09 2.92 5.27
N ARG A 45 -3.54 3.44 6.36
CA ARG A 45 -3.52 4.86 6.70
C ARG A 45 -2.12 5.43 6.52
N PHE A 46 -2.03 6.62 5.91
CA PHE A 46 -0.79 7.38 5.84
C PHE A 46 -1.09 8.89 6.00
N THR A 47 -0.07 9.65 6.36
CA THR A 47 -0.18 11.10 6.56
C THR A 47 0.75 11.82 5.61
N VAL A 48 0.29 12.94 5.07
CA VAL A 48 1.10 13.86 4.26
C VAL A 48 1.14 15.20 4.98
N ASP A 49 2.35 15.74 5.12
CA ASP A 49 2.60 17.07 5.64
C ASP A 49 3.33 17.87 4.56
N THR A 50 2.59 18.68 3.82
CA THR A 50 3.10 19.47 2.70
C THR A 50 3.94 20.68 3.13
N ASP A 51 3.94 21.01 4.43
CA ASP A 51 4.88 22.01 4.97
C ASP A 51 6.29 21.41 5.10
N LEU A 52 6.41 20.08 5.17
CA LEU A 52 7.69 19.36 5.28
C LEU A 52 8.05 18.57 4.01
N GLN A 53 7.04 18.16 3.24
CA GLN A 53 7.16 17.30 2.07
C GLN A 53 6.72 18.05 0.81
N GLN A 54 7.59 18.08 -0.20
CA GLN A 54 7.29 18.66 -1.51
C GLN A 54 7.14 17.56 -2.56
N ASN A 55 6.41 17.84 -3.63
CA ASN A 55 6.20 16.93 -4.76
C ASN A 55 5.69 15.53 -4.33
N VAL A 56 4.72 15.51 -3.42
CA VAL A 56 4.22 14.27 -2.84
C VAL A 56 3.43 13.46 -3.88
N ILE A 57 3.80 12.19 -4.03
CA ILE A 57 3.20 11.26 -4.98
C ILE A 57 2.98 9.92 -4.31
N LEU A 58 1.73 9.47 -4.25
CA LEU A 58 1.41 8.09 -3.93
C LEU A 58 1.53 7.26 -5.22
N GLN A 59 2.46 6.31 -5.22
CA GLN A 59 2.69 5.44 -6.36
C GLN A 59 2.68 3.99 -5.91
N GLY A 60 2.09 3.11 -6.70
CA GLY A 60 2.17 1.70 -6.40
C GLY A 60 1.58 0.80 -7.45
N GLU A 61 1.68 -0.48 -7.18
CA GLU A 61 1.02 -1.53 -7.91
C GLU A 61 0.39 -2.54 -6.97
N PHE A 62 -0.66 -3.20 -7.44
CA PHE A 62 -1.19 -4.37 -6.78
C PHE A 62 -1.68 -5.39 -7.79
N SER A 63 -1.72 -6.65 -7.36
CA SER A 63 -2.31 -7.76 -8.09
C SER A 63 -3.22 -8.57 -7.17
N VAL A 64 -4.21 -9.24 -7.77
CA VAL A 64 -5.22 -10.02 -7.08
C VAL A 64 -5.29 -11.40 -7.69
N GLU A 65 -5.15 -12.42 -6.87
CA GLU A 65 -5.40 -13.80 -7.24
C GLU A 65 -6.81 -14.23 -6.85
N ASN A 66 -7.42 -15.08 -7.70
CA ASN A 66 -8.72 -15.71 -7.46
C ASN A 66 -9.93 -14.76 -7.43
N GLY A 67 -9.82 -13.57 -8.02
CA GLY A 67 -10.96 -12.67 -8.17
C GLY A 67 -10.58 -11.25 -8.59
N THR A 68 -11.44 -10.32 -8.23
CA THR A 68 -11.30 -8.88 -8.42
C THR A 68 -11.59 -8.18 -7.10
N ILE A 69 -11.03 -6.99 -6.91
CA ILE A 69 -11.30 -6.12 -5.77
C ILE A 69 -11.61 -4.71 -6.24
N GLN A 70 -12.23 -3.93 -5.37
CA GLN A 70 -12.33 -2.48 -5.51
C GLN A 70 -11.24 -1.84 -4.66
N MET A 71 -10.46 -0.93 -5.25
CA MET A 71 -9.49 -0.11 -4.53
C MET A 71 -9.93 1.34 -4.58
N ALA A 72 -9.75 2.07 -3.48
CA ALA A 72 -9.98 3.51 -3.44
C ALA A 72 -8.94 4.22 -2.57
N VAL A 73 -8.57 5.43 -2.97
CA VAL A 73 -7.79 6.37 -2.15
C VAL A 73 -8.67 7.57 -1.83
N MET A 74 -8.72 7.98 -0.57
CA MET A 74 -9.52 9.12 -0.10
C MET A 74 -8.88 9.80 1.11
N GLY A 75 -9.19 11.08 1.33
CA GLY A 75 -8.80 11.80 2.55
C GLY A 75 -9.65 11.37 3.76
N GLU A 76 -9.21 11.72 4.97
CA GLU A 76 -9.83 11.33 6.25
C GLU A 76 -11.34 11.65 6.28
N ASP A 77 -11.74 12.88 5.99
CA ASP A 77 -13.17 13.28 6.04
C ASP A 77 -14.04 12.44 5.08
N GLN A 78 -13.49 12.06 3.93
CA GLN A 78 -14.18 11.24 2.94
C GLN A 78 -14.21 9.76 3.37
N TYR A 79 -13.15 9.28 4.00
CA TYR A 79 -13.15 7.96 4.63
C TYR A 79 -14.20 7.87 5.74
N GLN A 80 -14.29 8.88 6.62
CA GLN A 80 -15.33 8.96 7.65
C GLN A 80 -16.73 8.97 7.03
N THR A 81 -16.94 9.76 5.97
CA THR A 81 -18.21 9.77 5.22
C THR A 81 -18.57 8.38 4.68
N TRP A 82 -17.58 7.63 4.19
CA TRP A 82 -17.79 6.29 3.64
C TRP A 82 -18.17 5.26 4.70
N ILE A 83 -17.47 5.21 5.84
CA ILE A 83 -17.77 4.27 6.91
C ILE A 83 -19.13 4.53 7.56
N GLU A 84 -19.60 5.78 7.54
CA GLU A 84 -20.95 6.18 8.00
C GLU A 84 -22.05 5.83 6.99
N GLY A 85 -21.69 5.27 5.83
CA GLY A 85 -22.64 4.87 4.77
C GLY A 85 -23.01 6.00 3.80
N GLY A 86 -22.29 7.12 3.84
CA GLY A 86 -22.41 8.22 2.89
C GLY A 86 -21.77 7.90 1.54
N THR A 87 -21.83 8.88 0.62
CA THR A 87 -21.15 8.81 -0.69
C THR A 87 -19.87 9.66 -0.62
N PRO A 88 -18.69 9.04 -0.49
CA PRO A 88 -17.43 9.78 -0.41
C PRO A 88 -17.01 10.31 -1.78
N THR A 89 -16.24 11.38 -1.77
CA THR A 89 -15.41 11.77 -2.92
C THR A 89 -14.10 11.00 -2.85
N VAL A 90 -13.83 10.20 -3.88
CA VAL A 90 -12.56 9.45 -3.98
C VAL A 90 -11.55 10.24 -4.79
N LEU A 91 -10.29 10.22 -4.35
CA LEU A 91 -9.16 10.81 -5.09
C LEU A 91 -8.76 9.90 -6.25
N TYR A 92 -8.82 8.59 -6.02
CA TYR A 92 -8.48 7.59 -7.01
C TYR A 92 -9.29 6.31 -6.78
N SER A 93 -9.74 5.69 -7.86
CA SER A 93 -10.29 4.34 -7.86
C SER A 93 -10.24 3.79 -9.29
N PRO A 94 -9.59 2.63 -9.54
CA PRO A 94 -9.61 1.98 -10.84
C PRO A 94 -10.93 1.24 -11.11
N GLY A 95 -11.88 1.26 -10.17
CA GLY A 95 -13.06 0.41 -10.19
C GLY A 95 -12.75 -1.01 -9.70
N GLU A 96 -13.53 -1.98 -10.16
CA GLU A 96 -13.31 -3.39 -9.85
C GLU A 96 -12.26 -3.98 -10.82
N THR A 97 -11.14 -4.47 -10.29
CA THR A 97 -10.01 -4.96 -11.10
C THR A 97 -9.28 -6.13 -10.40
N SER A 98 -8.52 -6.91 -11.17
CA SER A 98 -7.60 -7.94 -10.67
C SER A 98 -6.17 -7.41 -10.44
N GLY A 99 -5.93 -6.13 -10.69
CA GLY A 99 -4.64 -5.48 -10.49
C GLY A 99 -4.57 -4.12 -11.18
N GLU A 100 -3.62 -3.30 -10.76
CA GLU A 100 -3.43 -1.94 -11.29
C GLU A 100 -2.03 -1.44 -10.94
N THR A 101 -1.48 -0.58 -11.78
CA THR A 101 -0.30 0.26 -11.47
C THR A 101 -0.71 1.72 -11.58
N PHE A 102 -0.48 2.51 -10.54
CA PHE A 102 -0.97 3.88 -10.48
C PHE A 102 0.04 4.87 -9.91
N ARG A 103 -0.18 6.14 -10.23
CA ARG A 103 0.59 7.28 -9.73
C ARG A 103 -0.35 8.45 -9.48
N LEU A 104 -0.48 8.86 -8.22
CA LEU A 104 -1.43 9.86 -7.74
C LEU A 104 -0.67 10.99 -7.04
N PRO A 105 -0.62 12.21 -7.63
CA PRO A 105 -0.07 13.37 -6.92
C PRO A 105 -0.99 13.78 -5.75
N ILE A 106 -0.39 14.15 -4.63
CA ILE A 106 -1.09 14.66 -3.43
C ILE A 106 -0.64 16.10 -3.19
N TYR A 107 -1.60 17.00 -3.05
CA TYR A 107 -1.36 18.45 -2.96
C TYR A 107 -1.64 19.05 -1.60
N ASP A 108 -2.41 18.35 -0.76
CA ASP A 108 -2.89 18.87 0.51
C ASP A 108 -2.26 18.10 1.68
N SER A 109 -2.05 18.80 2.80
CA SER A 109 -1.69 18.15 4.06
C SER A 109 -2.92 17.50 4.68
N ASP A 110 -2.90 16.17 4.83
CA ASP A 110 -4.00 15.43 5.45
C ASP A 110 -3.58 14.01 5.85
N THR A 111 -4.47 13.31 6.54
CA THR A 111 -4.47 11.85 6.61
C THR A 111 -5.25 11.28 5.43
N TYR A 112 -4.69 10.23 4.81
CA TYR A 112 -5.26 9.53 3.68
C TYR A 112 -5.41 8.04 3.97
N TYR A 113 -6.38 7.44 3.31
CA TYR A 113 -6.71 6.02 3.40
C TYR A 113 -6.65 5.37 2.03
N ILE A 114 -6.02 4.21 1.98
CA ILE A 114 -6.11 3.25 0.87
C ILE A 114 -7.02 2.13 1.34
N VAL A 115 -8.10 1.89 0.62
CA VAL A 115 -9.12 0.90 0.97
C VAL A 115 -9.16 -0.16 -0.12
N PHE A 116 -8.99 -1.42 0.27
CA PHE A 116 -9.23 -2.60 -0.55
C PHE A 116 -10.52 -3.26 -0.09
N ARG A 117 -11.47 -3.47 -1.01
CA ARG A 117 -12.75 -4.10 -0.72
C ARG A 117 -12.99 -5.30 -1.63
N ASN A 118 -13.28 -6.44 -1.03
CA ASN A 118 -13.71 -7.62 -1.77
C ASN A 118 -15.24 -7.72 -1.75
N ALA A 119 -15.87 -7.28 -2.84
CA ALA A 119 -17.31 -7.42 -3.05
C ALA A 119 -17.72 -8.78 -3.64
N GLY A 120 -16.73 -9.62 -3.99
CA GLY A 120 -16.93 -10.93 -4.59
C GLY A 120 -17.33 -12.01 -3.58
N ALA A 121 -17.64 -13.20 -4.08
CA ALA A 121 -18.14 -14.32 -3.28
C ALA A 121 -17.05 -15.18 -2.62
N ASN A 122 -15.79 -15.06 -3.07
CA ASN A 122 -14.67 -15.88 -2.61
C ASN A 122 -13.63 -15.01 -1.91
N THR A 123 -12.84 -15.61 -1.02
CA THR A 123 -11.60 -14.99 -0.54
C THR A 123 -10.62 -14.81 -1.70
N VAL A 124 -9.96 -13.66 -1.75
CA VAL A 124 -8.91 -13.34 -2.73
C VAL A 124 -7.59 -13.11 -2.02
N THR A 125 -6.49 -13.30 -2.73
CA THR A 125 -5.15 -12.93 -2.26
C THR A 125 -4.76 -11.64 -2.96
N VAL A 126 -4.34 -10.63 -2.21
CA VAL A 126 -3.86 -9.35 -2.75
C VAL A 126 -2.38 -9.22 -2.44
N GLU A 127 -1.56 -8.95 -3.45
CA GLU A 127 -0.16 -8.55 -3.31
C GLU A 127 -0.07 -7.07 -3.70
N ALA A 128 0.40 -6.21 -2.79
CA ALA A 128 0.42 -4.77 -3.00
C ALA A 128 1.74 -4.14 -2.53
N GLU A 129 2.30 -3.31 -3.41
CA GLU A 129 3.50 -2.51 -3.20
C GLU A 129 3.18 -1.04 -3.53
N ILE A 130 2.92 -0.24 -2.49
CA ILE A 130 2.50 1.15 -2.59
C ILE A 130 3.39 2.00 -1.68
N PHE A 131 3.95 3.06 -2.26
CA PHE A 131 4.91 3.95 -1.64
C PHE A 131 4.46 5.40 -1.75
N LEU A 132 4.76 6.18 -0.71
CA LEU A 132 4.67 7.62 -0.72
C LEU A 132 6.05 8.19 -1.07
N LEU A 133 6.14 8.81 -2.24
CA LEU A 133 7.33 9.50 -2.71
C LEU A 133 7.20 10.98 -2.38
N SER A 134 8.27 11.60 -1.89
CA SER A 134 8.32 13.04 -1.64
C SER A 134 9.76 13.53 -1.62
N THR A 135 9.97 14.76 -2.02
CA THR A 135 11.24 15.47 -1.78
C THR A 135 11.12 16.24 -0.47
N THR A 136 12.05 16.06 0.47
CA THR A 136 12.11 16.92 1.66
C THR A 136 12.65 18.29 1.28
N GLU A 137 12.08 19.35 1.88
CA GLU A 137 12.66 20.69 1.76
C GLU A 137 14.11 20.63 2.28
N GLN A 138 15.10 20.89 1.42
CA GLN A 138 16.47 21.11 1.90
C GLN A 138 16.48 22.50 2.52
N ASP A 139 16.72 22.59 3.83
CA ASP A 139 17.04 23.87 4.49
C ASP A 139 18.14 24.57 3.68
N VAL A 140 17.80 25.69 3.04
CA VAL A 140 18.76 26.59 2.35
C VAL A 140 19.25 27.66 3.31
#